data_AF-A0A943CFG8-F1
#
_entry.id   AF-A0A943CFG8-F1
#
_cell.length_a   1.000
_cell.length_b   1.000
_cell.length_c   1.000
_cell.angle_alpha   90.00
_cell.angle_beta   90.00
_cell.angle_gamma   90.00
#
_symmetry.space_group_name_H-M   'P 1'
#
loop_
_entity.id
_entity.type
_entity.pdbx_description
1 polymer ?
#
loop_
_entity_poly.entity_id
_entity_poly.type
_entity_poly.pdbx_seq_one_letter_code
_entity_poly.pdbx_strand_id
1 'polypeptide(L)'
;MHKIKQGFCGKVGEYMIFDELVVTINALDNLKKKTDLKNNKALQDNTDAKYRLLLSQTNSYISTIEYVYTNVPYAKNIEILTATLELLDNLEKVIESGAANQEEVSKAENVYKTLCTTIKKEWSKKYSDLTGSTISTLEAIKGIDSENVNACLQKIQTASEWDVGIDRFKNMLQGIASAEQLIQKLGLDDEIILFLQNTNAGKATLLDLNDKVLNWIRSEKLENKIRISFVRK
;
A
#
# COMPACT_ATOMS: atom_id res chain seq x y z
N MET A 1 -16.18 -93.94 -44.42
CA MET A 1 -17.28 -92.99 -44.09
C MET A 1 -16.77 -92.03 -43.03
N HIS A 2 -16.11 -90.93 -43.40
CA HIS A 2 -16.71 -89.58 -43.46
C HIS A 2 -17.51 -89.18 -42.20
N LYS A 3 -16.88 -88.40 -41.31
CA LYS A 3 -17.35 -87.03 -41.00
C LYS A 3 -16.28 -86.25 -40.23
N ILE A 4 -15.81 -85.21 -40.92
CA ILE A 4 -15.03 -84.08 -40.42
C ILE A 4 -15.92 -83.28 -39.45
N LYS A 5 -15.39 -82.85 -38.30
CA LYS A 5 -15.83 -81.61 -37.66
C LYS A 5 -14.62 -80.76 -37.27
N GLN A 6 -14.51 -79.66 -38.03
CA GLN A 6 -13.63 -78.53 -37.84
C GLN A 6 -14.02 -77.70 -36.61
N GLY A 7 -13.03 -76.97 -36.07
CA GLY A 7 -13.16 -75.62 -35.50
C GLY A 7 -13.78 -75.57 -34.10
N PHE A 8 -13.29 -74.80 -33.14
CA PHE A 8 -12.77 -73.45 -33.27
C PHE A 8 -11.96 -73.13 -32.00
N CYS A 9 -10.67 -72.84 -32.17
CA CYS A 9 -9.87 -72.07 -31.22
C CYS A 9 -10.32 -70.61 -31.35
N GLY A 10 -10.66 -69.95 -30.24
CA GLY A 10 -10.87 -68.49 -30.22
C GLY A 10 -12.09 -68.03 -29.43
N LYS A 11 -12.06 -68.11 -28.09
CA LYS A 11 -12.99 -67.36 -27.20
C LYS A 11 -12.40 -66.99 -25.82
N VAL A 12 -11.10 -67.16 -25.58
CA VAL A 12 -10.50 -66.89 -24.25
C VAL A 12 -9.89 -65.48 -24.14
N GLY A 13 -9.50 -64.86 -25.26
CA GLY A 13 -8.90 -63.51 -25.26
C GLY A 13 -9.90 -62.34 -25.22
N GLU A 14 -11.08 -62.48 -25.82
CA GLU A 14 -12.07 -61.37 -25.88
C GLU A 14 -12.80 -61.13 -24.55
N TYR A 15 -13.04 -62.18 -23.75
CA TYR A 15 -13.71 -62.05 -22.45
C TYR A 15 -12.82 -61.37 -21.40
N MET A 16 -11.52 -61.70 -21.36
CA MET A 16 -10.57 -61.05 -20.44
C MET A 16 -10.40 -59.55 -20.72
N ILE A 17 -10.40 -59.15 -22.00
CA ILE A 17 -10.27 -57.73 -22.38
C ILE A 17 -11.48 -56.92 -21.92
N PHE A 18 -12.70 -57.48 -22.03
CA PHE A 18 -13.91 -56.81 -21.55
C PHE A 18 -13.93 -56.67 -20.02
N ASP A 19 -13.48 -57.70 -19.30
CA ASP A 19 -13.39 -57.66 -17.84
C ASP A 19 -12.35 -56.63 -17.37
N GLU A 20 -11.18 -56.55 -18.03
CA GLU A 20 -10.16 -55.52 -17.77
C GLU A 20 -10.67 -54.10 -18.07
N LEU A 21 -11.47 -53.95 -19.13
CA LEU A 21 -12.09 -52.67 -19.49
C LEU A 21 -13.07 -52.19 -18.40
N VAL A 22 -13.91 -53.10 -17.89
CA VAL A 22 -14.88 -52.82 -16.81
C VAL A 22 -14.15 -52.44 -15.52
N VAL A 23 -13.08 -53.15 -15.17
CA VAL A 23 -12.24 -52.83 -13.99
C VAL A 23 -11.63 -51.43 -14.14
N THR A 24 -11.13 -51.09 -15.33
CA THR A 24 -10.51 -49.78 -15.59
C THR A 24 -11.52 -48.63 -15.53
N ILE A 25 -12.73 -48.82 -16.08
CA ILE A 25 -13.81 -47.84 -16.00
C ILE A 25 -14.21 -47.56 -14.55
N ASN A 26 -14.33 -48.62 -13.73
CA ASN A 26 -14.66 -48.49 -12.31
C ASN A 26 -13.54 -47.80 -11.52
N ALA A 27 -12.28 -48.09 -11.83
CA ALA A 27 -11.13 -47.42 -11.22
C ALA A 27 -11.11 -45.92 -11.58
N LEU A 28 -11.39 -45.57 -12.84
CA LEU A 28 -11.48 -44.18 -13.29
C LEU A 28 -12.64 -43.42 -12.64
N ASP A 29 -13.81 -44.05 -12.48
CA ASP A 29 -14.96 -43.45 -11.79
C ASP A 29 -14.67 -43.20 -10.30
N ASN A 30 -14.01 -44.16 -9.64
CA ASN A 30 -13.57 -44.00 -8.25
C ASN A 30 -12.50 -42.90 -8.09
N LEU A 31 -11.56 -42.81 -9.03
CA LEU A 31 -10.57 -41.74 -9.06
C LEU A 31 -11.23 -40.38 -9.29
N LYS A 32 -12.23 -40.29 -10.17
CA LYS A 32 -13.00 -39.07 -10.41
C LYS A 32 -13.74 -38.64 -9.14
N LYS A 33 -14.50 -39.54 -8.50
CA LYS A 33 -15.19 -39.27 -7.23
C LYS A 33 -14.24 -38.79 -6.13
N LYS A 34 -13.07 -39.44 -5.98
CA LYS A 34 -12.06 -39.03 -4.99
C LYS A 34 -11.44 -37.68 -5.35
N THR A 35 -11.26 -37.40 -6.63
CA THR A 35 -10.76 -36.12 -7.14
C THR A 35 -11.77 -35.00 -6.94
N ASP A 36 -13.06 -35.24 -7.17
CA ASP A 36 -14.13 -34.27 -6.95
C ASP A 36 -14.32 -33.98 -5.45
N LEU A 37 -14.29 -35.01 -4.59
CA LEU A 37 -14.30 -34.83 -3.13
C LEU A 37 -13.06 -34.06 -2.63
N LYS A 38 -11.87 -34.40 -3.16
CA LYS A 38 -10.62 -33.70 -2.82
C LYS A 38 -10.63 -32.27 -3.37
N ASN A 39 -11.16 -32.03 -4.56
CA ASN A 39 -11.26 -30.72 -5.17
C ASN A 39 -12.27 -29.86 -4.41
N ASN A 40 -13.42 -30.39 -3.99
CA ASN A 40 -14.37 -29.66 -3.15
C ASN A 40 -13.74 -29.29 -1.80
N LYS A 41 -12.97 -30.21 -1.18
CA LYS A 41 -12.21 -29.90 0.04
C LYS A 41 -11.10 -28.88 -0.21
N ALA A 42 -10.30 -29.04 -1.27
CA ALA A 42 -9.21 -28.13 -1.60
C ALA A 42 -9.71 -26.74 -2.01
N LEU A 43 -10.85 -26.67 -2.71
CA LEU A 43 -11.54 -25.43 -3.05
C LEU A 43 -12.05 -24.74 -1.78
N GLN A 44 -12.65 -25.49 -0.85
CA GLN A 44 -13.06 -24.94 0.44
C GLN A 44 -11.86 -24.45 1.26
N ASP A 45 -10.82 -25.27 1.41
CA ASP A 45 -9.59 -24.92 2.14
C ASP A 45 -8.94 -23.65 1.56
N ASN A 46 -8.92 -23.52 0.22
CA ASN A 46 -8.44 -22.35 -0.48
C ASN A 46 -9.33 -21.13 -0.24
N THR A 47 -10.66 -21.30 -0.24
CA THR A 47 -11.62 -20.22 0.01
C THR A 47 -11.49 -19.72 1.44
N ASP A 48 -11.41 -20.62 2.41
CA ASP A 48 -11.17 -20.30 3.82
C ASP A 48 -9.80 -19.62 4.02
N ALA A 49 -8.77 -20.06 3.30
CA ALA A 49 -7.45 -19.43 3.34
C ALA A 49 -7.48 -18.00 2.80
N LYS A 50 -8.17 -17.76 1.68
CA LYS A 50 -8.38 -16.41 1.13
C LYS A 50 -9.16 -15.53 2.10
N TYR A 51 -10.21 -16.07 2.71
CA TYR A 51 -10.99 -15.35 3.72
C TYR A 51 -10.13 -14.95 4.92
N ARG A 52 -9.34 -15.88 5.49
CA ARG A 52 -8.40 -15.58 6.58
C ARG A 52 -7.38 -14.51 6.21
N LEU A 53 -6.85 -14.56 4.99
CA LEU A 53 -5.94 -13.53 4.48
C LEU A 53 -6.63 -12.17 4.39
N LEU A 54 -7.85 -12.13 3.85
CA LEU A 54 -8.65 -10.92 3.72
C LEU A 54 -8.98 -10.31 5.09
N LEU A 55 -9.31 -11.12 6.09
CA LEU A 55 -9.49 -10.67 7.48
C LEU A 55 -8.22 -10.02 8.03
N SER A 56 -7.06 -10.68 7.86
CA SER A 56 -5.77 -10.15 8.32
C SER A 56 -5.40 -8.83 7.63
N GLN A 57 -5.65 -8.73 6.33
CA GLN A 57 -5.42 -7.52 5.54
C GLN A 57 -6.35 -6.39 5.97
N THR A 58 -7.64 -6.69 6.16
CA THR A 58 -8.65 -5.72 6.62
C THR A 58 -8.32 -5.21 8.02
N ASN A 59 -7.90 -6.09 8.94
CA ASN A 59 -7.50 -5.68 10.28
C ASN A 59 -6.28 -4.72 10.27
N SER A 60 -5.28 -5.04 9.43
CA SER A 60 -4.09 -4.20 9.27
C SER A 60 -4.43 -2.84 8.63
N TYR A 61 -5.34 -2.84 7.66
CA TYR A 61 -5.89 -1.64 7.03
C TYR A 61 -6.62 -0.76 8.04
N ILE A 62 -7.54 -1.32 8.83
CA ILE A 62 -8.29 -0.59 9.87
C ILE A 62 -7.34 0.02 10.89
N SER A 63 -6.40 -0.76 11.41
CA SER A 63 -5.40 -0.28 12.39
C SER A 63 -4.59 0.89 11.84
N THR A 64 -4.25 0.85 10.55
CA THR A 64 -3.50 1.92 9.88
C THR A 64 -4.35 3.18 9.71
N ILE A 65 -5.60 3.03 9.25
CA ILE A 65 -6.53 4.16 9.09
C ILE A 65 -6.85 4.80 10.44
N GLU A 66 -7.13 4.01 11.47
CA GLU A 66 -7.39 4.49 12.81
C GLU A 66 -6.21 5.32 13.32
N TYR A 67 -4.99 4.83 13.16
CA TYR A 67 -3.78 5.58 13.51
C TYR A 67 -3.70 6.90 12.76
N VAL A 68 -3.86 6.89 11.43
CA VAL A 68 -3.78 8.10 10.60
C VAL A 68 -4.85 9.11 10.99
N TYR A 69 -6.12 8.70 11.13
CA TYR A 69 -7.23 9.58 11.50
C TYR A 69 -7.21 10.06 12.95
N THR A 70 -6.39 9.46 13.80
CA THR A 70 -6.19 9.90 15.19
C THR A 70 -5.03 10.88 15.32
N ASN A 71 -3.95 10.68 14.56
CA ASN A 71 -2.69 11.40 14.74
C ASN A 71 -2.44 12.49 13.70
N VAL A 72 -3.08 12.41 12.54
CA VAL A 72 -2.96 13.41 11.48
C VAL A 72 -4.10 14.43 11.63
N PRO A 73 -3.81 15.73 11.76
CA PRO A 73 -4.82 16.77 11.97
C PRO A 73 -5.60 17.06 10.68
N TYR A 74 -6.50 16.13 10.32
CA TYR A 74 -7.26 16.20 9.08
C TYR A 74 -8.67 15.59 9.24
N ALA A 75 -9.64 16.08 8.48
CA ALA A 75 -11.02 15.60 8.51
C ALA A 75 -11.14 14.13 8.03
N LYS A 76 -11.82 13.28 8.81
CA LYS A 76 -12.03 11.88 8.40
C LYS A 76 -12.87 11.81 7.12
N ASN A 77 -12.51 10.97 6.16
CA ASN A 77 -13.35 10.75 4.99
C ASN A 77 -14.48 9.79 5.34
N ILE A 78 -15.70 10.32 5.35
CA ILE A 78 -16.92 9.57 5.66
C ILE A 78 -17.14 8.44 4.65
N GLU A 79 -16.84 8.64 3.36
CA GLU A 79 -16.99 7.60 2.33
C GLU A 79 -16.14 6.38 2.64
N ILE A 80 -14.87 6.59 3.03
CA ILE A 80 -13.96 5.50 3.40
C ILE A 80 -14.43 4.80 4.67
N LEU A 81 -14.88 5.55 5.68
CA LEU A 81 -15.41 4.98 6.91
C LEU A 81 -16.65 4.13 6.67
N THR A 82 -17.61 4.63 5.89
CA THR A 82 -18.82 3.90 5.52
C THR A 82 -18.49 2.62 4.75
N ALA A 83 -17.65 2.71 3.72
CA ALA A 83 -17.24 1.54 2.95
C ALA A 83 -16.43 0.52 3.80
N THR A 84 -15.70 0.99 4.82
CA THR A 84 -15.02 0.11 5.79
C THR A 84 -16.02 -0.64 6.66
N LEU A 85 -17.10 0.02 7.12
CA LEU A 85 -18.18 -0.64 7.85
C LEU A 85 -18.90 -1.67 6.97
N GLU A 86 -19.22 -1.32 5.71
CA GLU A 86 -19.81 -2.26 4.74
C GLU A 86 -18.92 -3.48 4.50
N LEU A 87 -17.59 -3.30 4.43
CA LEU A 87 -16.66 -4.42 4.33
C LEU A 87 -16.72 -5.33 5.56
N LEU A 88 -16.79 -4.77 6.77
CA LEU A 88 -16.91 -5.55 8.01
C LEU A 88 -18.22 -6.36 8.04
N ASP A 89 -19.34 -5.72 7.69
CA ASP A 89 -20.64 -6.39 7.60
C ASP A 89 -20.62 -7.54 6.58
N ASN A 90 -19.95 -7.34 5.44
CA ASN A 90 -19.78 -8.39 4.43
C ASN A 90 -18.91 -9.54 4.97
N LEU A 91 -17.79 -9.22 5.63
CA LEU A 91 -16.89 -10.23 6.19
C LEU A 91 -17.56 -11.06 7.30
N GLU A 92 -18.47 -10.49 8.07
CA GLU A 92 -19.26 -11.21 9.07
C GLU A 92 -20.22 -12.23 8.43
N LYS A 93 -20.84 -11.86 7.30
CA LYS A 93 -21.81 -12.69 6.58
C LYS A 93 -21.20 -13.82 5.74
N VAL A 94 -19.89 -13.79 5.50
CA VAL A 94 -19.18 -14.80 4.66
C VAL A 94 -19.29 -16.22 5.23
N ILE A 95 -19.49 -16.37 6.55
CA ILE A 95 -19.60 -17.67 7.22
C ILE A 95 -21.08 -18.05 7.41
N GLU A 96 -21.66 -18.79 6.46
CA GLU A 96 -23.06 -19.24 6.56
C GLU A 96 -23.24 -20.54 7.36
N SER A 97 -22.17 -21.30 7.67
CA SER A 97 -22.26 -22.58 8.39
C SER A 97 -20.93 -23.14 8.94
N GLY A 98 -19.95 -22.27 9.23
CA GLY A 98 -18.60 -22.65 9.67
C GLY A 98 -17.58 -22.82 8.53
N ALA A 99 -18.00 -22.59 7.28
CA ALA A 99 -17.16 -22.57 6.08
C ALA A 99 -17.41 -21.27 5.29
N ALA A 100 -16.38 -20.72 4.66
CA ALA A 100 -16.50 -19.46 3.90
C ALA A 100 -17.16 -19.69 2.53
N ASN A 101 -18.14 -18.85 2.19
CA ASN A 101 -18.78 -18.85 0.87
C ASN A 101 -17.89 -18.15 -0.17
N GLN A 102 -17.56 -18.84 -1.27
CA GLN A 102 -16.63 -18.33 -2.30
C GLN A 102 -17.12 -17.04 -2.98
N GLU A 103 -18.43 -16.92 -3.23
CA GLU A 103 -19.00 -15.72 -3.86
C GLU A 103 -18.89 -14.52 -2.92
N GLU A 104 -19.23 -14.71 -1.65
CA GLU A 104 -19.16 -13.68 -0.62
C GLU A 104 -17.71 -13.25 -0.32
N VAL A 105 -16.77 -14.21 -0.28
CA VAL A 105 -15.33 -13.89 -0.19
C VAL A 105 -14.90 -13.01 -1.36
N SER A 106 -15.34 -13.34 -2.58
CA SER A 106 -14.98 -12.58 -3.79
C SER A 106 -15.58 -11.17 -3.77
N LYS A 107 -16.82 -11.02 -3.29
CA LYS A 107 -17.47 -9.70 -3.10
C LYS A 107 -16.70 -8.85 -2.09
N ALA A 108 -16.39 -9.40 -0.92
CA ALA A 108 -15.62 -8.71 0.12
C ALA A 108 -14.22 -8.30 -0.39
N GLU A 109 -13.56 -9.17 -1.17
CA GLU A 109 -12.25 -8.88 -1.76
C GLU A 109 -12.30 -7.69 -2.74
N ASN A 110 -13.38 -7.57 -3.51
CA ASN A 110 -13.58 -6.45 -4.43
C ASN A 110 -13.84 -5.13 -3.69
N VAL A 111 -14.63 -5.17 -2.62
CA VAL A 111 -14.85 -4.01 -1.74
C VAL A 111 -13.52 -3.56 -1.12
N TYR A 112 -12.73 -4.49 -0.59
CA TYR A 112 -11.40 -4.19 -0.04
C TYR A 112 -10.44 -3.58 -1.07
N LYS A 113 -10.40 -4.10 -2.31
CA LYS A 113 -9.58 -3.54 -3.40
C LYS A 113 -10.01 -2.12 -3.76
N THR A 114 -11.31 -1.86 -3.76
CA THR A 114 -11.87 -0.53 -4.01
C THR A 114 -11.46 0.44 -2.91
N LEU A 115 -11.63 0.05 -1.64
CA LEU A 115 -11.18 0.80 -0.47
C LEU A 115 -9.69 1.15 -0.53
N CYS A 116 -8.84 0.18 -0.86
CA CYS A 116 -7.40 0.39 -1.02
C CYS A 116 -7.08 1.42 -2.11
N THR A 117 -7.87 1.46 -3.19
CA THR A 117 -7.70 2.42 -4.29
C THR A 117 -8.17 3.82 -3.88
N THR A 118 -9.31 3.91 -3.20
CA THR A 118 -9.87 5.18 -2.73
C THR A 118 -8.95 5.86 -1.72
N ILE A 119 -8.46 5.12 -0.72
CA ILE A 119 -7.55 5.69 0.28
C ILE A 119 -6.21 6.13 -0.34
N LYS A 120 -5.68 5.39 -1.33
CA LYS A 120 -4.46 5.78 -2.04
C LYS A 120 -4.62 7.13 -2.73
N LYS A 121 -5.71 7.31 -3.46
CA LYS A 121 -6.01 8.57 -4.16
C LYS A 121 -6.18 9.74 -3.20
N GLU A 122 -6.91 9.52 -2.11
CA GLU A 122 -7.09 10.52 -1.06
C GLU A 122 -5.76 10.89 -0.41
N TRP A 123 -4.95 9.89 -0.07
CA TRP A 123 -3.68 10.08 0.61
C TRP A 123 -2.69 10.88 -0.23
N SER A 124 -2.59 10.65 -1.54
CA SER A 124 -1.67 11.42 -2.39
C SER A 124 -1.92 12.93 -2.29
N LYS A 125 -3.19 13.35 -2.25
CA LYS A 125 -3.54 14.77 -2.05
C LYS A 125 -3.18 15.22 -0.63
N LYS A 126 -3.57 14.45 0.37
CA LYS A 126 -3.29 14.79 1.79
C LYS A 126 -1.81 14.91 2.09
N TYR A 127 -1.01 13.98 1.61
CA TYR A 127 0.43 13.99 1.80
C TYR A 127 1.03 15.28 1.24
N SER A 128 0.63 15.67 0.03
CA SER A 128 1.06 16.93 -0.58
C SER A 128 0.64 18.15 0.26
N ASP A 129 -0.62 18.19 0.72
CA ASP A 129 -1.15 19.31 1.50
C ASP A 129 -0.45 19.43 2.87
N LEU A 130 -0.14 18.29 3.51
CA LEU A 130 0.51 18.24 4.83
C LEU A 130 2.00 18.54 4.78
N THR A 131 2.69 18.07 3.76
CA THR A 131 4.16 18.08 3.72
C THR A 131 4.74 19.13 2.77
N GLY A 132 3.96 19.65 1.83
CA GLY A 132 4.45 20.49 0.74
C GLY A 132 5.19 21.74 1.21
N SER A 133 4.61 22.47 2.17
CA SER A 133 5.24 23.68 2.73
C SER A 133 6.52 23.35 3.49
N THR A 134 6.49 22.32 4.33
CA THR A 134 7.64 21.85 5.11
C THR A 134 8.78 21.39 4.19
N ILE A 135 8.49 20.57 3.17
CA ILE A 135 9.48 20.12 2.19
C ILE A 135 10.06 21.30 1.43
N SER A 136 9.22 22.24 0.98
CA SER A 136 9.70 23.44 0.27
C SER A 136 10.64 24.27 1.15
N THR A 137 10.31 24.44 2.43
CA THR A 137 11.15 25.15 3.39
C THR A 137 12.46 24.42 3.64
N LEU A 138 12.42 23.11 3.83
CA LEU A 138 13.62 22.27 4.00
C LEU A 138 14.56 22.35 2.79
N GLU A 139 14.03 22.28 1.57
CA GLU A 139 14.82 22.46 0.36
C GLU A 139 15.39 23.89 0.25
N ALA A 140 14.68 24.91 0.78
CA ALA A 140 15.19 26.28 0.84
C ALA A 140 16.46 26.40 1.72
N ILE A 141 16.52 25.67 2.84
CA ILE A 141 17.63 25.71 3.80
C ILE A 141 18.71 24.63 3.60
N LYS A 142 18.59 23.80 2.56
CA LYS A 142 19.53 22.69 2.31
C LYS A 142 20.99 23.13 2.15
N GLY A 143 21.22 24.34 1.62
CA GLY A 143 22.56 24.93 1.53
C GLY A 143 23.16 25.36 2.88
N ILE A 144 22.33 25.47 3.93
CA ILE A 144 22.73 25.90 5.26
C ILE A 144 23.07 24.69 6.13
N ASP A 145 22.16 23.71 6.19
CA ASP A 145 22.25 22.53 7.06
C ASP A 145 21.79 21.25 6.33
N SER A 146 22.58 20.84 5.34
CA SER A 146 22.26 19.71 4.46
C SER A 146 22.03 18.39 5.20
N GLU A 147 22.79 18.11 6.26
CA GLU A 147 22.71 16.84 6.99
C GLU A 147 21.35 16.70 7.70
N ASN A 148 20.96 17.70 8.51
CA ASN A 148 19.69 17.67 9.23
C ASN A 148 18.50 17.77 8.28
N VAL A 149 18.61 18.55 7.21
CA VAL A 149 17.59 18.65 6.15
C VAL A 149 17.35 17.29 5.50
N ASN A 150 18.41 16.60 5.06
CA ASN A 150 18.26 15.30 4.40
C ASN A 150 17.66 14.25 5.35
N ALA A 151 18.04 14.25 6.62
CA ALA A 151 17.45 13.37 7.63
C ALA A 151 15.94 13.61 7.81
N CYS A 152 15.50 14.87 7.81
CA CYS A 152 14.08 15.22 7.88
C CYS A 152 13.33 14.76 6.62
N LEU A 153 13.87 15.07 5.44
CA LEU A 153 13.26 14.70 4.15
C LEU A 153 13.10 13.18 4.00
N GLN A 154 14.11 12.40 4.38
CA GLN A 154 14.04 10.94 4.34
C GLN A 154 12.89 10.40 5.21
N LYS A 155 12.73 10.93 6.43
CA LYS A 155 11.63 10.55 7.32
C LYS A 155 10.27 10.93 6.74
N ILE A 156 10.12 12.15 6.22
CA ILE A 156 8.88 12.62 5.60
C ILE A 156 8.50 11.74 4.40
N GLN A 157 9.47 11.37 3.56
CA GLN A 157 9.26 10.56 2.36
C GLN A 157 8.77 9.13 2.64
N THR A 158 8.92 8.61 3.87
CA THR A 158 8.51 7.23 4.20
C THR A 158 7.03 6.94 3.96
N ALA A 159 6.18 7.96 3.97
CA ALA A 159 4.74 7.85 3.72
C ALA A 159 4.28 8.67 2.50
N SER A 160 5.16 8.89 1.51
CA SER A 160 4.78 9.57 0.26
C SER A 160 3.68 8.85 -0.52
N GLU A 161 3.68 7.52 -0.45
CA GLU A 161 2.65 6.65 -0.97
C GLU A 161 1.88 5.98 0.17
N TRP A 162 0.58 5.77 -0.05
CA TRP A 162 -0.22 5.02 0.90
C TRP A 162 0.09 3.54 0.80
N ASP A 163 0.40 2.95 1.94
CA ASP A 163 0.50 1.52 2.11
C ASP A 163 0.28 1.17 3.59
N VAL A 164 -0.11 -0.09 3.83
CA VAL A 164 -0.53 -0.56 5.14
C VAL A 164 0.68 -0.64 6.08
N GLY A 165 0.48 -0.29 7.35
CA GLY A 165 1.53 -0.31 8.36
C GLY A 165 1.75 1.06 8.98
N ILE A 166 1.75 1.09 10.32
CA ILE A 166 1.72 2.32 11.11
C ILE A 166 3.07 3.05 11.10
N ASP A 167 4.19 2.32 11.06
CA ASP A 167 5.53 2.89 11.31
C ASP A 167 5.95 3.93 10.27
N ARG A 168 5.51 3.80 9.02
CA ARG A 168 5.77 4.82 7.99
C ARG A 168 5.12 6.17 8.34
N PHE A 169 3.90 6.15 8.85
CA PHE A 169 3.18 7.38 9.23
C PHE A 169 3.78 7.98 10.50
N LYS A 170 4.20 7.15 11.46
CA LYS A 170 4.98 7.60 12.63
C LYS A 170 6.28 8.30 12.21
N ASN A 171 7.04 7.67 11.32
CA ASN A 171 8.30 8.22 10.82
C ASN A 171 8.06 9.54 10.07
N MET A 172 7.03 9.62 9.23
CA MET A 172 6.65 10.86 8.55
C MET A 172 6.32 11.97 9.56
N LEU A 173 5.44 11.71 10.54
CA LEU A 173 5.08 12.70 11.57
C LEU A 173 6.28 13.15 12.39
N GLN A 174 7.18 12.21 12.74
CA GLN A 174 8.44 12.55 13.38
C GLN A 174 9.33 13.43 12.48
N GLY A 175 9.36 13.16 11.18
CA GLY A 175 10.07 13.96 10.18
C GLY A 175 9.54 15.39 10.11
N ILE A 176 8.22 15.56 10.10
CA ILE A 176 7.56 16.88 10.13
C ILE A 176 7.93 17.62 11.43
N ALA A 177 7.77 16.97 12.59
CA ALA A 177 8.11 17.59 13.87
C ALA A 177 9.62 17.96 13.97
N SER A 178 10.50 17.12 13.43
CA SER A 178 11.94 17.41 13.37
C SER A 178 12.23 18.61 12.46
N ALA A 179 11.51 18.73 11.34
CA ALA A 179 11.63 19.86 10.43
C ALA A 179 11.14 21.16 11.08
N GLU A 180 10.02 21.14 11.81
CA GLU A 180 9.51 22.28 12.56
C GLU A 180 10.52 22.75 13.63
N GLN A 181 11.14 21.82 14.35
CA GLN A 181 12.21 22.13 15.30
C GLN A 181 13.43 22.74 14.62
N LEU A 182 13.82 22.25 13.45
CA LEU A 182 14.93 22.81 12.67
C LEU A 182 14.61 24.23 12.19
N ILE A 183 13.39 24.46 11.69
CA ILE A 183 12.90 25.78 11.26
C ILE A 183 12.92 26.77 12.42
N GLN A 184 12.43 26.37 13.59
CA GLN A 184 12.45 27.19 14.81
C GLN A 184 13.87 27.48 15.29
N LYS A 185 14.75 26.47 15.30
CA LYS A 185 16.15 26.60 15.72
C LYS A 185 16.91 27.61 14.84
N LEU A 186 16.63 27.61 13.54
CA LEU A 186 17.21 28.54 12.58
C LEU A 186 16.54 29.91 12.57
N GLY A 187 15.51 30.14 13.41
CA GLY A 187 14.81 31.42 13.49
C GLY A 187 14.15 31.83 12.17
N LEU A 188 13.71 30.86 11.38
CA LEU A 188 13.13 31.12 10.06
C LEU A 188 11.68 31.58 10.21
N ASP A 189 11.38 32.71 9.61
CA ASP A 189 10.02 33.17 9.38
C ASP A 189 9.73 33.32 7.89
N ASP A 190 8.49 33.65 7.54
CA ASP A 190 8.01 33.71 6.16
C ASP A 190 8.87 34.60 5.25
N GLU A 191 9.45 35.68 5.80
CA GLU A 191 10.25 36.64 5.05
C GLU A 191 11.64 36.08 4.74
N ILE A 192 12.26 35.43 5.72
CA ILE A 192 13.53 34.72 5.56
C ILE A 192 13.36 33.52 4.63
N ILE A 193 12.26 32.77 4.77
CA ILE A 193 11.93 31.64 3.90
C ILE A 193 11.78 32.11 2.46
N LEU A 194 11.06 33.21 2.23
CA LEU A 194 10.89 33.78 0.88
C LEU A 194 12.23 34.22 0.28
N PHE A 195 13.09 34.88 1.06
CA PHE A 195 14.44 35.22 0.63
C PHE A 195 15.26 33.99 0.21
N LEU A 196 15.22 32.91 1.00
CA LEU A 196 15.94 31.67 0.71
C LEU A 196 15.39 30.96 -0.53
N GLN A 197 14.06 30.92 -0.70
CA GLN A 197 13.42 30.39 -1.89
C GLN A 197 13.85 31.17 -3.16
N ASN A 198 13.84 32.51 -3.10
CA ASN A 198 14.30 33.35 -4.19
C ASN A 198 15.80 33.15 -4.46
N THR A 199 16.60 32.95 -3.42
CA THR A 199 18.05 32.70 -3.53
C THR A 199 18.32 31.38 -4.25
N ASN A 200 17.65 30.30 -3.86
CA ASN A 200 17.82 29.00 -4.49
C ASN A 200 17.29 28.96 -5.93
N ALA A 201 16.28 29.77 -6.23
CA ALA A 201 15.75 29.94 -7.59
C ALA A 201 16.63 30.84 -8.48
N GLY A 202 17.70 31.46 -7.95
CA GLY A 202 18.52 32.45 -8.66
C GLY A 202 17.78 33.74 -8.99
N LYS A 203 16.68 34.04 -8.28
CA LYS A 203 15.81 35.19 -8.48
C LYS A 203 15.98 36.28 -7.42
N ALA A 204 16.66 35.97 -6.32
CA ALA A 204 16.92 36.94 -5.27
C ALA A 204 17.72 38.12 -5.80
N THR A 205 17.30 39.31 -5.39
CA THR A 205 17.92 40.59 -5.69
C THR A 205 18.37 41.27 -4.40
N LEU A 206 19.04 42.41 -4.52
CA LEU A 206 19.40 43.21 -3.34
C LEU A 206 18.16 43.72 -2.57
N LEU A 207 16.98 43.77 -3.22
CA LEU A 207 15.73 44.18 -2.56
C LEU A 207 15.22 43.14 -1.57
N ASP A 208 15.56 41.86 -1.78
CA ASP A 208 15.22 40.76 -0.88
C ASP A 208 16.11 40.74 0.37
N LEU A 209 17.22 41.50 0.38
CA LEU A 209 18.15 41.67 1.51
C LEU A 209 17.76 42.86 2.39
N ASN A 210 16.62 42.74 3.08
CA ASN A 210 16.17 43.75 4.04
C ASN A 210 16.88 43.63 5.41
N ASP A 211 16.64 44.59 6.30
CA ASP A 211 17.29 44.65 7.61
C ASP A 211 17.09 43.38 8.45
N LYS A 212 15.92 42.75 8.35
CA LYS A 212 15.60 41.54 9.09
C LYS A 212 16.40 40.34 8.57
N VAL A 213 16.41 40.15 7.25
CA VAL A 213 17.22 39.12 6.59
C VAL A 213 18.71 39.32 6.89
N LEU A 214 19.20 40.57 6.82
CA LEU A 214 20.59 40.91 7.14
C LEU A 214 20.96 40.63 8.60
N ASN A 215 20.07 40.96 9.54
CA ASN A 215 20.28 40.68 10.96
C ASN A 215 20.30 39.18 11.24
N TRP A 216 19.40 38.42 10.61
CA TRP A 216 19.36 36.97 10.70
C TRP A 216 20.63 36.31 10.14
N ILE A 217 21.10 36.74 8.96
CA ILE A 217 22.35 36.23 8.36
C ILE A 217 23.53 36.42 9.34
N ARG A 218 23.60 37.57 10.00
CA ARG A 218 24.65 37.88 10.98
C ARG A 218 24.52 37.09 12.27
N SER A 219 23.30 36.91 12.79
CA SER A 219 23.09 36.14 14.02
C SER A 219 23.44 34.66 13.84
N GLU A 220 23.09 34.09 12.68
CA GLU A 220 23.38 32.70 12.32
C GLU A 220 24.79 32.51 11.73
N LYS A 221 25.59 33.58 11.62
CA LYS A 221 26.97 33.58 11.09
C LYS A 221 27.07 32.98 9.68
N LEU A 222 26.14 33.34 8.81
CA LEU A 222 25.99 32.80 7.45
C LEU A 222 26.63 33.69 6.37
N GLU A 223 27.34 34.76 6.74
CA GLU A 223 27.89 35.74 5.79
C GLU A 223 28.81 35.09 4.76
N ASN A 224 29.59 34.08 5.17
CA ASN A 224 30.51 33.36 4.30
C ASN A 224 29.83 32.32 3.40
N LYS A 225 28.53 32.04 3.62
CA LYS A 225 27.73 31.11 2.80
C LYS A 225 26.96 31.83 1.69
N ILE A 226 26.98 33.16 1.66
CA ILE A 226 26.24 33.96 0.68
C ILE A 226 27.21 34.64 -0.29
N ARG A 227 26.93 34.52 -1.59
CA ARG A 227 27.70 35.17 -2.65
C ARG A 227 26.79 36.09 -3.46
N ILE A 228 27.22 37.35 -3.61
CA ILE A 228 26.52 38.35 -4.44
C ILE A 228 27.27 38.48 -5.78
N SER A 229 26.52 38.53 -6.87
CA SER A 229 27.05 38.79 -8.22
C SER A 229 26.09 39.63 -9.04
N PHE A 230 26.60 40.43 -9.97
CA PHE A 230 25.77 41.18 -10.91
C PHE A 230 25.09 40.27 -11.93
N VAL A 231 23.83 40.58 -12.27
CA VAL A 231 23.08 39.90 -13.33
C VAL A 231 23.78 40.17 -14.67
N ARG A 232 24.15 39.11 -15.39
CA ARG A 232 24.64 39.24 -16.76
C ARG A 232 23.43 39.45 -17.67
N LYS A 233 23.38 40.61 -18.33
CA LYS A 233 22.40 40.90 -19.39
C LYS A 233 22.68 40.06 -20.62
#